data_AF-A0A9X3DFS1-F1
#
_entry.id   AF-A0A9X3DFS1-F1
#
_cell.length_a   1.000
_cell.length_b   1.000
_cell.length_c   1.000
_cell.angle_alpha   90.00
_cell.angle_beta   90.00
_cell.angle_gamma   90.00
#
_symmetry.space_group_name_H-M   'P 1'
#
loop_
_entity.id
_entity.type
_entity.pdbx_description
1 polymer ?
#
loop_
_entity_poly.entity_id
_entity_poly.type
_entity_poly.pdbx_seq_one_letter_code
_entity_poly.pdbx_strand_id
1 'polypeptide(L)'
;MKSKIISLKQITSSIFIIAFLLVLNACKKDQLTIDQEKRFSEVDFKFDPSFPFNGGWGLTLKPDGVADIAPGGDIYYRGTYKISGKNITVSTDQTKFRFEILSDTEIKEKQYGTRLRLEP
;
A
#
# COMPACT_ATOMS: atom_id res chain seq x y z
N MET A 1 2.24 -7.31 59.34
CA MET A 1 2.06 -7.09 57.89
C MET A 1 3.36 -7.49 57.19
N LYS A 2 3.41 -8.63 56.47
CA LYS A 2 4.65 -9.08 55.80
C LYS A 2 4.81 -8.34 54.47
N SER A 3 5.74 -7.40 54.43
CA SER A 3 6.14 -6.71 53.20
C SER A 3 6.85 -7.70 52.27
N LYS A 4 6.28 -7.95 51.10
CA LYS A 4 6.90 -8.80 50.06
C LYS A 4 8.01 -7.98 49.40
N ILE A 5 9.26 -8.22 49.79
CA ILE A 5 10.43 -7.70 49.09
C ILE A 5 10.52 -8.45 47.77
N ILE A 6 10.08 -7.81 46.69
CA ILE A 6 10.19 -8.36 45.34
C ILE A 6 11.67 -8.30 44.95
N SER A 7 12.25 -9.45 44.60
CA SER A 7 13.66 -9.56 44.22
C SER A 7 13.96 -8.76 42.94
N LEU A 8 15.08 -8.02 42.93
CA LEU A 8 15.54 -7.21 41.79
C LEU A 8 15.63 -8.04 40.49
N LYS A 9 15.99 -9.33 40.58
CA LYS A 9 16.01 -10.27 39.45
C LYS A 9 14.64 -10.50 38.81
N GLN A 10 13.59 -10.46 39.63
CA GLN A 10 12.20 -10.66 39.22
C GLN A 10 11.68 -9.45 38.46
N ILE A 11 12.06 -8.24 38.92
CA ILE A 11 11.75 -6.97 38.25
C ILE A 11 12.46 -6.89 36.88
N THR A 12 13.75 -7.23 36.82
CA THR A 12 14.50 -7.20 35.54
C THR A 12 13.97 -8.21 34.54
N SER A 13 13.55 -9.39 34.99
CA SER A 13 12.93 -10.41 34.13
C SER A 13 11.59 -9.94 33.56
N SER A 14 10.73 -9.33 34.39
CA SER A 14 9.46 -8.76 33.92
C SER A 14 9.65 -7.62 32.92
N ILE A 15 10.64 -6.75 33.12
CA ILE A 15 10.97 -5.68 32.17
C ILE A 15 11.42 -6.26 30.82
N PHE A 16 12.25 -7.31 30.85
CA PHE A 16 12.74 -7.95 29.63
C PHE A 16 11.60 -8.62 28.84
N ILE A 17 10.64 -9.25 29.53
CA ILE A 17 9.45 -9.85 28.91
C ILE A 17 8.56 -8.77 28.28
N ILE A 18 8.32 -7.66 28.99
CA ILE A 18 7.54 -6.53 28.46
C ILE A 18 8.23 -5.92 27.24
N ALA A 19 9.55 -5.71 27.30
CA ALA A 19 10.34 -5.21 26.18
C ALA A 19 10.26 -6.15 24.96
N PHE A 20 10.37 -7.46 25.17
CA PHE A 20 10.27 -8.47 24.11
C PHE A 20 8.88 -8.49 23.46
N LEU A 21 7.81 -8.38 24.26
CA LEU A 21 6.43 -8.30 23.77
C LEU A 21 6.16 -7.03 22.94
N LEU A 22 6.84 -5.92 23.24
CA LEU A 22 6.72 -4.69 22.46
C LEU A 22 7.36 -4.81 21.06
N VAL A 23 8.43 -5.60 20.90
CA VAL A 23 9.06 -5.82 19.59
C VAL A 23 8.16 -6.65 18.66
N LEU A 24 7.37 -7.57 19.21
CA LEU A 24 6.47 -8.43 18.42
C LEU A 24 5.29 -7.68 17.78
N ASN A 25 4.94 -6.50 18.30
CA ASN A 25 3.90 -5.63 17.71
C ASN A 25 4.43 -4.72 16.60
N ALA A 26 5.72 -4.78 16.24
CA ALA A 26 6.29 -4.03 15.13
C ALA A 26 5.98 -4.66 13.75
N CYS A 27 4.89 -5.45 13.65
CA CYS A 27 4.31 -5.82 12.36
C CYS A 27 3.87 -4.52 11.68
N LYS A 28 4.65 -4.07 10.70
CA LYS A 28 4.38 -2.83 9.96
C LYS A 28 2.98 -2.92 9.38
N LYS A 29 2.04 -2.18 9.98
CA LYS A 29 0.70 -2.01 9.44
C LYS A 29 0.84 -1.49 8.02
N ASP A 30 0.09 -2.08 7.09
CA ASP A 30 0.04 -1.57 5.72
C ASP A 30 -0.47 -0.13 5.74
N GLN A 31 0.23 0.73 4.98
CA GLN A 31 -0.05 2.16 4.99
C GLN A 31 -1.38 2.49 4.32
N LEU A 32 -1.89 1.59 3.47
CA LEU A 32 -3.15 1.75 2.76
C LEU A 32 -4.03 0.53 3.03
N THR A 33 -5.26 0.77 3.51
CA THR A 33 -6.31 -0.24 3.64
C THR A 33 -7.27 -0.15 2.45
N ILE A 34 -7.68 -1.30 1.89
CA ILE A 34 -8.64 -1.41 0.78
C ILE A 34 -9.89 -2.12 1.31
N ASP A 35 -10.70 -1.39 2.05
CA ASP A 35 -12.01 -1.80 2.58
C ASP A 35 -13.15 -1.54 1.59
N GLN A 36 -12.94 -0.62 0.66
CA GLN A 36 -13.78 -0.35 -0.50
C GLN A 36 -12.93 -0.23 -1.77
N GLU A 37 -13.58 -0.24 -2.93
CA GLU A 37 -12.89 0.01 -4.20
C GLU A 37 -12.22 1.38 -4.18
N LYS A 38 -10.92 1.42 -4.47
CA LYS A 38 -10.13 2.66 -4.57
C LYS A 38 -9.60 2.81 -5.98
N ARG A 39 -9.97 3.91 -6.63
CA ARG A 39 -9.52 4.26 -7.99
C ARG A 39 -8.51 5.38 -7.90
N PHE A 40 -7.35 5.18 -8.50
CA PHE A 40 -6.28 6.17 -8.58
C PHE A 40 -6.05 6.54 -10.03
N SER A 41 -5.99 7.83 -10.32
CA SER A 41 -5.81 8.36 -11.66
C SER A 41 -4.66 9.36 -11.71
N GLU A 42 -3.95 9.39 -12.83
CA GLU A 42 -2.81 10.27 -13.05
C GLU A 42 -3.16 11.75 -12.81
N VAL A 43 -2.36 12.44 -11.99
CA VAL A 43 -2.68 13.81 -11.51
C VAL A 43 -2.69 14.85 -12.63
N ASP A 44 -1.76 14.75 -13.57
CA ASP A 44 -1.50 15.80 -14.57
C ASP A 44 -1.80 15.34 -16.00
N PHE A 45 -2.52 14.22 -16.16
CA PHE A 45 -2.91 13.74 -17.48
C PHE A 45 -3.88 14.70 -18.14
N LYS A 46 -3.58 15.08 -19.38
CA LYS A 46 -4.45 15.92 -20.22
C LYS A 46 -4.87 15.10 -21.42
N PHE A 47 -6.17 14.85 -21.53
CA PHE A 47 -6.73 14.18 -22.67
C PHE A 47 -6.54 15.02 -23.94
N ASP A 48 -6.04 14.38 -25.00
CA ASP A 48 -5.90 14.97 -26.32
C ASP A 48 -6.91 14.29 -27.28
N PRO A 49 -7.97 15.00 -27.71
CA PRO A 49 -8.98 14.45 -28.62
C PRO A 49 -8.41 14.00 -29.97
N SER A 50 -7.24 14.50 -30.39
CA SER A 50 -6.60 14.07 -31.64
C SER A 50 -5.95 12.69 -31.55
N PHE A 51 -5.72 12.19 -30.33
CA PHE A 51 -5.22 10.85 -30.04
C PHE A 51 -6.14 10.15 -29.04
N PRO A 52 -7.31 9.65 -29.48
CA PRO A 52 -8.35 9.13 -28.58
C PRO A 52 -7.94 7.88 -27.80
N PHE A 53 -6.89 7.18 -28.25
CA PHE A 53 -6.31 6.03 -27.56
C PHE A 53 -5.26 6.43 -26.52
N ASN A 54 -4.93 7.71 -26.40
CA ASN A 54 -4.04 8.21 -25.37
C ASN A 54 -4.83 8.36 -24.06
N GLY A 55 -4.48 7.54 -23.08
CA GLY A 55 -5.03 7.59 -21.72
C GLY A 55 -3.92 7.77 -20.70
N GLY A 56 -4.27 8.33 -19.55
CA GLY A 56 -3.36 8.45 -18.42
C GLY A 56 -3.21 7.14 -17.66
N TRP A 57 -2.29 7.12 -16.70
CA TRP A 57 -2.21 6.02 -15.76
C TRP A 57 -3.45 5.90 -14.90
N GLY A 58 -3.94 4.67 -14.75
CA GLY A 58 -5.07 4.32 -13.87
C GLY A 58 -4.79 3.05 -13.08
N LEU A 59 -5.16 3.04 -11.80
CA LEU A 59 -5.11 1.85 -10.94
C LEU A 59 -6.37 1.76 -10.09
N THR A 60 -7.10 0.66 -10.22
CA THR A 60 -8.23 0.32 -9.36
C THR A 60 -7.84 -0.85 -8.46
N LEU A 61 -8.01 -0.69 -7.15
CA LEU A 61 -7.79 -1.74 -6.14
C LEU A 61 -9.12 -2.11 -5.50
N LYS A 62 -9.47 -3.40 -5.51
CA LYS A 62 -10.74 -3.91 -4.97
C LYS A 62 -10.53 -4.68 -3.67
N PRO A 63 -11.50 -4.67 -2.73
CA PRO A 63 -11.35 -5.35 -1.43
C PRO A 63 -11.11 -6.87 -1.52
N ASP A 64 -11.49 -7.49 -2.64
CA ASP A 64 -11.29 -8.92 -2.92
C ASP A 64 -9.86 -9.26 -3.39
N GLY A 65 -8.96 -8.28 -3.44
CA GLY A 65 -7.57 -8.47 -3.88
C GLY A 65 -7.37 -8.34 -5.40
N VAL A 66 -8.42 -8.06 -6.16
CA VAL A 66 -8.33 -7.81 -7.60
C VAL A 66 -7.81 -6.39 -7.86
N ALA A 67 -7.00 -6.25 -8.90
CA ALA A 67 -6.58 -4.95 -9.43
C ALA A 67 -6.85 -4.85 -10.92
N ASP A 68 -7.35 -3.70 -11.36
CA ASP A 68 -7.41 -3.31 -12.77
C ASP A 68 -6.40 -2.16 -12.98
N ILE A 69 -5.55 -2.25 -13.99
CA ILE A 69 -4.48 -1.27 -14.24
C ILE A 69 -4.43 -0.87 -15.71
N ALA A 70 -4.38 0.43 -15.97
CA ALA A 70 -4.08 1.01 -17.27
C ALA A 70 -2.73 1.76 -17.16
N PRO A 71 -1.63 1.20 -17.69
CA PRO A 71 -0.32 1.84 -17.66
C PRO A 71 -0.18 2.90 -18.77
N GLY A 72 -1.19 3.77 -18.89
CA GLY A 72 -1.39 4.67 -20.02
C GLY A 72 -2.08 3.98 -21.22
N GLY A 73 -2.60 4.80 -22.12
CA GLY A 73 -3.31 4.33 -23.31
C GLY A 73 -4.75 3.87 -23.03
N ASP A 74 -5.27 2.99 -23.91
CA ASP A 74 -6.64 2.46 -23.88
C ASP A 74 -6.71 0.97 -23.45
N ILE A 75 -5.59 0.39 -23.02
CA ILE A 75 -5.50 -1.01 -22.62
C ILE A 75 -5.54 -1.14 -21.10
N TYR A 76 -6.44 -1.99 -20.61
CA TYR A 76 -6.54 -2.37 -19.21
C TYR A 76 -6.05 -3.81 -19.01
N TYR A 77 -5.23 -4.00 -17.98
CA TYR A 77 -4.82 -5.31 -17.51
C TYR A 77 -5.51 -5.62 -16.18
N ARG A 78 -6.01 -6.84 -16.05
CA ARG A 78 -6.51 -7.36 -14.78
C ARG A 78 -5.45 -8.21 -14.12
N GLY A 79 -5.39 -8.13 -12.79
CA GLY A 79 -4.47 -8.90 -11.98
C GLY A 79 -4.87 -8.93 -10.52
N THR A 80 -3.91 -9.23 -9.66
CA THR A 80 -4.05 -9.17 -8.21
C THR A 80 -3.04 -8.20 -7.63
N TYR A 81 -3.29 -7.69 -6.43
CA TYR A 81 -2.33 -6.83 -5.74
C TYR A 81 -1.96 -7.34 -4.36
N LYS A 82 -0.78 -6.91 -3.90
CA LYS A 82 -0.32 -7.06 -2.53
C LYS A 82 0.21 -5.72 -2.03
N ILE A 83 -0.22 -5.34 -0.83
CA ILE A 83 0.32 -4.21 -0.09
C ILE A 83 1.32 -4.75 0.93
N SER A 84 2.45 -4.06 1.08
CA SER A 84 3.47 -4.41 2.07
C SER A 84 4.15 -3.13 2.55
N GLY A 85 3.66 -2.61 3.67
CA GLY A 85 4.05 -1.32 4.20
C GLY A 85 3.69 -0.19 3.23
N LYS A 86 4.71 0.46 2.65
CA LYS A 86 4.55 1.57 1.70
C LYS A 86 4.57 1.17 0.23
N ASN A 87 4.55 -0.12 -0.08
CA ASN A 87 4.63 -0.59 -1.47
C ASN A 87 3.37 -1.34 -1.87
N ILE A 88 2.93 -1.13 -3.10
CA ILE A 88 1.89 -1.92 -3.76
C ILE A 88 2.56 -2.64 -4.92
N THR A 89 2.33 -3.95 -5.04
CA THR A 89 2.73 -4.73 -6.20
C THR A 89 1.49 -5.28 -6.87
N VAL A 90 1.26 -4.90 -8.12
CA VAL A 90 0.19 -5.45 -8.97
C VAL A 90 0.82 -6.48 -9.89
N SER A 91 0.28 -7.70 -9.89
CA SER A 91 0.73 -8.79 -10.75
C SER A 91 -0.37 -9.14 -11.74
N THR A 92 -0.07 -9.03 -13.03
CA THR A 92 -0.94 -9.44 -14.15
C THR A 92 -0.30 -10.65 -14.84
N ASP A 93 -1.00 -11.25 -15.80
CA ASP A 93 -0.45 -12.37 -16.59
C ASP A 93 0.76 -11.96 -17.44
N GLN A 94 0.89 -10.67 -17.75
CA GLN A 94 1.92 -10.15 -18.65
C GLN A 94 3.11 -9.53 -17.92
N THR A 95 2.86 -8.85 -16.80
CA THR A 95 3.91 -8.08 -16.12
C THR A 95 3.54 -7.78 -14.66
N LYS A 96 4.46 -7.11 -13.97
CA LYS A 96 4.26 -6.60 -12.61
C LYS A 96 4.49 -5.10 -12.57
N PHE A 97 3.55 -4.39 -11.98
CA PHE A 97 3.63 -2.96 -11.74
C PHE A 97 3.88 -2.70 -10.26
N ARG A 98 4.72 -1.71 -9.96
CA ARG A 98 5.11 -1.39 -8.59
C ARG A 98 4.80 0.05 -8.29
N PHE A 99 4.17 0.28 -7.15
CA PHE A 99 3.84 1.61 -6.67
C PHE A 99 4.41 1.84 -5.27
N GLU A 100 4.76 3.09 -5.00
CA GLU A 100 5.03 3.59 -3.66
C GLU A 100 3.82 4.39 -3.16
N ILE A 101 3.38 4.10 -1.94
CA ILE A 101 2.31 4.84 -1.26
C ILE A 101 2.95 6.10 -0.69
N LEU A 102 2.51 7.25 -1.18
CA LEU A 102 2.96 8.56 -0.67
C LEU A 102 2.05 9.02 0.47
N SER A 103 0.75 8.75 0.36
CA SER A 103 -0.28 9.00 1.37
C SER A 103 -1.50 8.11 1.11
N ASP A 104 -2.52 8.21 1.97
CA ASP A 104 -3.77 7.44 1.82
C ASP A 104 -4.53 7.75 0.52
N THR A 105 -4.23 8.91 -0.09
CA THR A 105 -4.89 9.41 -1.31
C THR A 105 -3.93 9.52 -2.49
N GLU A 106 -2.67 9.11 -2.36
CA GLU A 106 -1.69 9.34 -3.41
C GLU A 106 -0.62 8.25 -3.49
N ILE A 107 -0.35 7.79 -4.70
CA ILE A 107 0.63 6.76 -5.02
C ILE A 107 1.53 7.20 -6.17
N LYS A 108 2.71 6.58 -6.26
CA LYS A 108 3.68 6.83 -7.33
C LYS A 108 4.06 5.53 -8.00
N GLU A 109 3.85 5.43 -9.30
CA GLU A 109 4.37 4.35 -10.15
C GLU A 109 5.91 4.44 -10.18
N LYS A 110 6.60 3.32 -9.97
CA LYS A 110 8.05 3.32 -9.69
C LYS A 110 8.94 3.30 -10.94
N GLN A 111 8.45 2.85 -12.10
CA GLN A 111 9.24 2.76 -13.32
C GLN A 111 9.43 4.12 -13.99
N TYR A 112 8.35 4.89 -14.14
CA TYR A 112 8.30 6.20 -14.81
C TYR A 112 8.15 7.35 -13.84
N GLY A 113 7.80 7.06 -12.58
CA GLY A 113 7.63 8.09 -11.56
C GLY A 113 6.28 8.82 -11.61
N THR A 114 5.31 8.29 -12.38
CA THR A 114 3.98 8.86 -12.54
C THR A 114 3.24 8.91 -11.21
N ARG A 115 2.65 10.08 -10.89
CA ARG A 115 1.83 10.26 -9.68
C ARG A 115 0.36 10.02 -10.01
N LEU A 116 -0.28 9.18 -9.21
CA LEU A 116 -1.71 8.93 -9.29
C LEU A 116 -2.36 9.34 -7.96
N ARG A 117 -3.55 9.94 -8.05
CA ARG A 117 -4.34 10.41 -6.91
C ARG A 117 -5.67 9.67 -6.85
N LEU A 118 -6.11 9.37 -5.64
CA LEU A 118 -7.40 8.77 -5.36
C LEU A 118 -8.52 9.66 -5.93
N GLU A 119 -9.39 9.06 -6.73
CA GLU A 119 -10.61 9.68 -7.22
C GLU A 119 -11.61 9.88 -6.07
N PRO A 120 -12.35 10.99 -6.05
CA PRO A 120 -13.33 11.30 -5.01
C PRO A 120 -14.53 10.34 -5.00
#